data_AF-A0A0D9NHE0-F1
#
_entry.id   AF-A0A0D9NHE0-F1
#
_cell.length_a   1.000
_cell.length_b   1.000
_cell.length_c   1.000
_cell.angle_alpha   90.00
_cell.angle_beta   90.00
_cell.angle_gamma   90.00
#
_symmetry.space_group_name_H-M   'P 1'
#
loop_
_entity.id
_entity.type
_entity.pdbx_description
1 polymer ?
#
loop_
_entity_poly.entity_id
_entity_poly.type
_entity_poly.pdbx_seq_one_letter_code
_entity_poly.pdbx_strand_id
1 'polypeptide(L)'
;MLPDPVLTDAFKTAVRFTARTYEIVIARWGDKNTFPCLHTLLVFYWFMMDFDVGRQYLEGSLPWEQTALLLNYLLRTSEYTPRLDTPEIPWPEVGKAHPLPEDYAMRGLIYTGTYFPKNWFDNTAIDDEEKNFEPASTVSKRCERILWLGYSMAMRKRRLHWDKNTKQFSAKSNESNDNN
;
A
#
# COMPACT_ATOMS: atom_id res chain seq x y z
N MET A 1 9.82 28.61 10.69
CA MET A 1 9.75 27.76 9.49
C MET A 1 11.10 27.11 9.35
N LEU A 2 11.16 25.77 9.29
CA LEU A 2 12.39 25.11 8.86
C LEU A 2 12.61 25.45 7.38
N PRO A 3 13.85 25.67 6.93
CA PRO A 3 14.13 25.90 5.52
C PRO A 3 13.64 24.70 4.70
N ASP A 4 13.17 24.95 3.48
CA ASP A 4 12.81 23.87 2.56
C ASP A 4 14.03 22.94 2.39
N PRO A 5 13.84 21.62 2.52
CA PRO A 5 14.94 20.69 2.42
C PRO A 5 15.57 20.78 1.03
N VAL A 6 16.88 21.01 0.99
CA VAL A 6 17.63 20.91 -0.27
C VAL A 6 17.57 19.46 -0.72
N LEU A 7 16.88 19.21 -1.83
CA LEU A 7 16.80 17.88 -2.43
C LEU A 7 18.18 17.45 -2.93
N THR A 8 18.82 16.55 -2.20
CA THR A 8 20.10 15.96 -2.60
C THR A 8 19.90 15.05 -3.82
N ASP A 9 20.96 14.86 -4.61
CA ASP A 9 20.94 13.89 -5.71
C ASP A 9 20.70 12.46 -5.21
N ALA A 10 21.16 12.15 -3.99
CA ALA A 10 20.86 10.90 -3.32
C ALA A 10 19.35 10.72 -3.09
N PHE A 11 18.65 11.75 -2.62
CA PHE A 11 17.20 11.71 -2.44
C PHE A 11 16.47 11.48 -3.78
N LYS A 12 16.78 12.28 -4.81
CA LYS A 12 16.16 12.13 -6.14
C LYS A 12 16.40 10.74 -6.73
N THR A 13 17.60 10.20 -6.54
CA THR A 13 17.97 8.85 -6.96
C THR A 13 17.16 7.79 -6.23
N ALA A 14 17.00 7.92 -4.91
CA ALA A 14 16.19 7.00 -4.10
C ALA A 14 14.72 7.01 -4.54
N VAL A 15 14.11 8.18 -4.75
CA VAL A 15 12.72 8.29 -5.23
C VAL A 15 12.55 7.58 -6.57
N ARG A 16 13.44 7.85 -7.54
CA ARG A 16 13.39 7.21 -8.86
C ARG A 16 13.61 5.70 -8.77
N PHE A 17 14.53 5.25 -7.91
CA PHE A 17 14.79 3.83 -7.69
C PHE A 17 13.54 3.13 -7.15
N THR A 18 12.94 3.67 -6.08
CA THR A 18 11.72 3.11 -5.49
C THR A 18 10.54 3.09 -6.48
N ALA A 19 10.36 4.17 -7.24
CA ALA A 19 9.32 4.22 -8.29
C ALA A 19 9.54 3.13 -9.34
N ARG A 20 10.78 2.99 -9.84
CA ARG A 20 11.11 1.97 -10.83
C ARG A 20 10.96 0.54 -10.29
N THR A 21 11.33 0.31 -9.04
CA THR A 21 11.08 -0.97 -8.36
C THR A 21 9.59 -1.25 -8.32
N TYR A 22 8.76 -0.28 -7.91
CA TYR A 22 7.32 -0.43 -7.88
C TYR A 22 6.75 -0.78 -9.26
N GLU A 23 7.16 -0.07 -10.32
CA GLU A 23 6.75 -0.35 -11.71
C GLU A 23 7.07 -1.79 -12.14
N ILE A 24 8.27 -2.28 -11.85
CA ILE A 24 8.69 -3.65 -12.21
C ILE A 24 7.85 -4.67 -11.45
N VAL A 25 7.62 -4.43 -10.16
CA VAL A 25 6.87 -5.35 -9.30
C VAL A 25 5.38 -5.38 -9.70
N ILE A 26 4.76 -4.22 -9.94
CA ILE A 26 3.34 -4.14 -10.31
C ILE A 26 3.07 -4.67 -11.73
N ALA A 27 4.04 -4.58 -12.64
CA ALA A 27 3.94 -5.18 -13.98
C ALA A 27 3.76 -6.70 -13.93
N ARG A 28 4.10 -7.34 -12.80
CA ARG A 28 3.90 -8.76 -12.52
C ARG A 28 2.65 -9.02 -11.66
N TRP A 29 1.61 -8.19 -11.76
CA TRP A 29 0.33 -8.28 -11.05
C TRP A 29 -0.35 -9.67 -11.01
N GLY A 30 -0.10 -10.55 -11.99
CA GLY A 30 -0.57 -11.95 -11.96
C GLY A 30 0.23 -12.89 -11.05
N ASP A 31 1.43 -12.48 -10.62
CA ASP A 31 2.32 -13.22 -9.75
C ASP A 31 2.14 -12.78 -8.29
N LYS A 32 1.45 -13.63 -7.52
CA LYS A 32 1.11 -13.40 -6.11
C LYS A 32 2.34 -13.20 -5.20
N ASN A 33 3.51 -13.68 -5.63
CA ASN A 33 4.77 -13.51 -4.87
C ASN A 33 5.24 -12.05 -4.84
N THR A 34 4.65 -11.18 -5.66
CA THR A 34 4.94 -9.74 -5.67
C THR A 34 4.16 -8.96 -4.62
N PHE A 35 3.07 -9.53 -4.08
CA PHE A 35 2.16 -8.84 -3.17
C PHE A 35 2.80 -8.42 -1.85
N PRO A 36 3.71 -9.18 -1.19
CA PRO A 36 4.40 -8.70 0.01
C PRO A 36 5.18 -7.40 -0.24
N CYS A 37 5.87 -7.32 -1.38
CA CYS A 37 6.63 -6.14 -1.78
C CYS A 37 5.71 -4.96 -2.08
N LEU A 38 4.63 -5.18 -2.86
CA LEU A 38 3.65 -4.14 -3.16
C LEU A 38 2.97 -3.62 -1.90
N HIS A 39 2.55 -4.52 -1.00
CA HIS A 39 1.98 -4.16 0.29
C HIS A 39 2.94 -3.29 1.09
N THR A 40 4.20 -3.70 1.25
CA THR A 40 5.22 -2.93 1.98
C THR A 40 5.45 -1.53 1.39
N LEU A 41 5.57 -1.43 0.06
CA LEU A 41 5.73 -0.15 -0.62
C LEU A 41 4.51 0.75 -0.43
N LEU A 42 3.30 0.20 -0.57
CA LEU A 42 2.06 0.94 -0.38
C LEU A 42 1.89 1.44 1.05
N VAL A 43 2.30 0.68 2.07
CA VAL A 43 2.31 1.15 3.47
C VAL A 43 3.20 2.37 3.63
N PHE A 44 4.42 2.33 3.08
CA PHE A 44 5.34 3.47 3.12
C PHE A 44 4.74 4.71 2.42
N TYR A 45 4.22 4.56 1.21
CA TYR A 45 3.59 5.68 0.51
C TYR A 45 2.33 6.17 1.25
N TRP A 46 1.52 5.28 1.78
CA TRP A 46 0.32 5.60 2.54
C TRP A 46 0.64 6.48 3.75
N PHE A 47 1.71 6.16 4.48
CA PHE A 47 2.23 6.98 5.56
C PHE A 47 2.75 8.34 5.06
N MET A 48 3.56 8.34 4.00
CA MET A 48 4.17 9.57 3.47
C MET A 48 3.14 10.58 2.94
N MET A 49 1.97 10.11 2.49
CA MET A 49 0.90 11.00 2.03
C MET A 49 0.33 11.91 3.12
N ASP A 50 0.58 11.63 4.41
CA ASP A 50 0.16 12.50 5.51
C ASP A 50 1.07 13.73 5.68
N PHE A 51 2.25 13.73 5.05
CA PHE A 51 3.24 14.83 5.14
C PHE A 51 3.32 15.64 3.84
N ASP A 52 3.43 16.97 3.94
CA ASP A 52 3.56 17.85 2.77
C ASP A 52 4.73 17.48 1.86
N VAL A 53 5.89 17.17 2.46
CA VAL A 53 7.08 16.74 1.71
C VAL A 53 6.87 15.42 0.97
N GLY A 54 6.14 14.47 1.56
CA GLY A 54 5.82 13.20 0.92
C GLY A 54 4.87 13.41 -0.26
N ARG A 55 3.86 14.28 -0.08
CA ARG A 55 2.96 14.67 -1.17
C ARG A 55 3.69 15.37 -2.32
N GLN A 56 4.56 16.32 -1.99
CA GLN A 56 5.26 17.11 -3.00
C GLN A 56 6.24 16.27 -3.82
N TYR A 57 6.96 15.34 -3.20
CA TYR A 57 8.10 14.66 -3.84
C TYR A 57 7.87 13.19 -4.16
N LEU A 58 6.93 12.51 -3.50
CA LEU A 58 6.68 11.07 -3.67
C LEU A 58 5.34 10.77 -4.34
N GLU A 59 4.33 11.62 -4.17
CA GLU A 59 3.00 11.35 -4.75
C GLU A 59 3.07 11.25 -6.27
N GLY A 60 3.88 12.09 -6.92
CA GLY A 60 4.07 12.04 -8.38
C GLY A 60 4.90 10.86 -8.89
N SER A 61 5.61 10.15 -8.01
CA SER A 61 6.48 9.03 -8.42
C SER A 61 5.76 7.69 -8.45
N LEU A 62 4.54 7.61 -7.92
CA LEU A 62 3.71 6.41 -7.95
C LEU A 62 3.04 6.24 -9.32
N PRO A 63 3.09 5.04 -9.94
CA PRO A 63 2.36 4.76 -11.16
C PRO A 63 0.87 4.52 -10.84
N TRP A 64 0.11 5.61 -10.68
CA TRP A 64 -1.27 5.58 -10.19
C TRP A 64 -2.23 4.84 -11.12
N GLU A 65 -2.05 4.93 -12.44
CA GLU A 65 -2.90 4.22 -13.41
C GLU A 65 -2.73 2.70 -13.27
N GLN A 66 -1.49 2.22 -13.23
CA GLN A 66 -1.15 0.82 -13.01
C GLN A 66 -1.62 0.34 -11.64
N THR A 67 -1.53 1.22 -10.63
CA THR A 67 -2.05 0.95 -9.28
C THR A 67 -3.57 0.79 -9.31
N ALA A 68 -4.31 1.67 -9.99
CA ALA A 68 -5.76 1.53 -10.15
C ALA A 68 -6.14 0.25 -10.90
N LEU A 69 -5.40 -0.12 -11.95
CA LEU A 69 -5.60 -1.36 -12.69
C LEU A 69 -5.39 -2.60 -11.81
N LEU A 70 -4.32 -2.64 -11.02
CA LEU A 70 -4.09 -3.71 -10.04
C LEU A 70 -5.24 -3.78 -9.04
N LEU A 71 -5.64 -2.66 -8.44
CA LEU A 71 -6.71 -2.65 -7.45
C LEU A 71 -8.04 -3.15 -8.02
N ASN A 72 -8.40 -2.72 -9.23
CA ASN A 72 -9.60 -3.21 -9.92
C ASN A 72 -9.52 -4.70 -10.28
N TYR A 73 -8.32 -5.20 -10.60
CA TYR A 73 -8.09 -6.62 -10.80
C TYR A 73 -8.33 -7.40 -9.51
N LEU A 74 -7.70 -6.97 -8.41
CA LEU A 74 -7.85 -7.62 -7.10
C LEU A 74 -9.30 -7.63 -6.64
N LEU A 75 -10.05 -6.54 -6.86
CA LEU A 75 -11.50 -6.51 -6.58
C LEU A 75 -12.27 -7.57 -7.36
N ARG A 76 -11.96 -7.74 -8.64
CA ARG A 76 -12.66 -8.70 -9.51
C ARG A 76 -12.30 -10.15 -9.18
N THR A 77 -11.06 -10.41 -8.75
CA THR A 77 -10.58 -11.76 -8.44
C THR A 77 -10.68 -12.13 -6.97
N SER A 78 -11.19 -11.24 -6.12
CA SER A 78 -11.34 -11.51 -4.69
C SER A 78 -12.43 -12.56 -4.47
N GLU A 79 -12.12 -13.56 -3.64
CA GLU A 79 -13.08 -14.62 -3.27
C GLU A 79 -14.22 -14.08 -2.40
N TYR A 80 -13.96 -13.00 -1.66
CA TYR A 80 -14.88 -12.39 -0.72
C TYR A 80 -14.98 -10.89 -0.98
N THR A 81 -16.06 -10.25 -0.51
CA THR A 81 -16.18 -8.79 -0.57
C THR A 81 -15.18 -8.18 0.42
N PRO A 82 -14.16 -7.44 -0.04
CA PRO A 82 -13.12 -6.91 0.83
C PRO A 82 -13.65 -5.76 1.69
N ARG A 83 -13.14 -5.66 2.92
CA ARG A 83 -13.51 -4.60 3.87
C ARG A 83 -12.63 -3.37 3.65
N LEU A 84 -13.12 -2.45 2.83
CA LEU A 84 -12.36 -1.28 2.39
C LEU A 84 -12.49 -0.08 3.33
N ASP A 85 -13.69 0.16 3.85
CA ASP A 85 -14.06 1.36 4.60
C ASP A 85 -14.05 1.07 6.10
N THR A 86 -12.86 0.79 6.63
CA THR A 86 -12.61 0.58 8.07
C THR A 86 -11.51 1.54 8.55
N PRO A 87 -11.56 2.02 9.80
CA PRO A 87 -10.61 3.01 10.31
C PRO A 87 -9.17 2.48 10.43
N GLU A 88 -9.02 1.16 10.55
CA GLU A 88 -7.75 0.43 10.59
C GLU A 88 -7.84 -0.79 9.66
N ILE A 89 -6.70 -1.44 9.39
CA ILE A 89 -6.70 -2.66 8.57
C ILE A 89 -7.69 -3.70 9.15
N PRO A 90 -8.45 -4.41 8.31
CA PRO A 90 -9.49 -5.31 8.80
C PRO A 90 -8.94 -6.41 9.71
N TRP A 91 -9.53 -6.51 10.89
CA TRP A 91 -9.21 -7.56 11.86
C TRP A 91 -9.79 -8.91 11.39
N PRO A 92 -9.17 -10.06 11.72
CA PRO A 92 -9.78 -11.38 11.47
C PRO A 92 -11.20 -11.46 12.03
N GLU A 93 -12.14 -12.09 11.31
CA GLU A 93 -13.53 -12.21 11.81
C GLU A 93 -13.62 -13.04 13.10
N VAL A 94 -12.70 -13.99 13.28
CA VAL A 94 -12.61 -14.86 14.46
C VAL A 94 -11.15 -14.99 14.89
N GLY A 95 -10.91 -14.94 16.20
CA GLY A 95 -9.65 -15.40 16.79
C GLY A 95 -8.70 -14.28 17.20
N LYS A 96 -7.40 -14.48 16.95
CA LYS A 96 -6.33 -13.49 17.17
C LYS A 96 -5.81 -13.00 15.83
N ALA A 97 -5.22 -11.81 15.81
CA ALA A 97 -4.44 -11.35 14.67
C ALA A 97 -3.38 -12.39 14.30
N HIS A 98 -3.24 -12.63 13.00
CA HIS A 98 -2.20 -13.48 12.43
C HIS A 98 -1.47 -12.63 11.38
N PRO A 99 -0.46 -11.83 11.84
CA PRO A 99 0.30 -10.93 10.99
C PRO A 99 0.99 -11.68 9.87
N LEU A 100 1.15 -11.01 8.72
CA LEU A 100 1.87 -11.56 7.59
C LEU A 100 3.40 -11.47 7.83
N PRO A 101 4.23 -12.27 7.14
CA PRO A 101 5.68 -12.19 7.27
C PRO A 101 6.22 -10.75 7.11
N GLU A 102 5.70 -10.02 6.13
CA GLU A 102 6.09 -8.62 5.92
C GLU A 102 5.63 -7.66 7.04
N ASP A 103 4.61 -8.00 7.82
CA ASP A 103 4.23 -7.20 8.99
C ASP A 103 5.30 -7.27 10.06
N TYR A 104 5.82 -8.47 10.31
CA TYR A 104 6.93 -8.67 11.24
C TYR A 104 8.18 -7.95 10.74
N ALA A 105 8.46 -8.01 9.43
CA ALA A 105 9.59 -7.29 8.84
C ALA A 105 9.46 -5.76 8.95
N MET A 106 8.23 -5.23 8.86
CA MET A 106 7.97 -3.80 8.99
C MET A 106 7.78 -3.32 10.45
N ARG A 107 7.72 -4.24 11.42
CA ARG A 107 7.44 -3.91 12.83
C ARG A 107 8.54 -3.01 13.40
N GLY A 108 8.14 -1.87 13.95
CA GLY A 108 9.05 -0.91 14.58
C GLY A 108 9.67 0.11 13.61
N LEU A 109 9.37 0.02 12.31
CA LEU A 109 9.72 1.09 11.38
C LEU A 109 8.84 2.32 11.63
N ILE A 110 9.43 3.51 11.49
CA ILE A 110 8.75 4.79 11.81
C ILE A 110 7.42 4.91 11.03
N TYR A 111 7.40 4.48 9.78
CA TYR A 111 6.24 4.60 8.91
C TYR A 111 5.12 3.58 9.19
N THR A 112 5.31 2.64 10.11
CA THR A 112 4.27 1.67 10.50
C THR A 112 3.67 1.91 11.88
N GLY A 113 4.11 2.97 12.58
CA GLY A 113 3.68 3.26 13.95
C GLY A 113 2.17 3.43 14.14
N THR A 114 1.45 3.90 13.11
CA THR A 114 -0.01 4.06 13.11
C THR A 114 -0.71 3.13 12.12
N TYR A 115 0.04 2.26 11.43
CA TYR A 115 -0.51 1.37 10.42
C TYR A 115 -1.13 0.10 11.03
N PHE A 116 -0.44 -0.50 11.99
CA PHE A 116 -0.91 -1.73 12.63
C PHE A 116 -1.90 -1.43 13.77
N PRO A 117 -3.03 -2.17 13.85
CA PRO A 117 -3.97 -2.10 14.95
C PRO A 117 -3.30 -2.37 16.27
N LYS A 118 -3.90 -1.88 17.35
CA LYS A 118 -3.46 -2.24 18.70
C LYS A 118 -3.55 -3.77 18.87
N ASN A 119 -2.56 -4.34 19.55
CA ASN A 119 -2.44 -5.78 19.81
C ASN A 119 -2.25 -6.67 18.56
N TRP A 120 -1.90 -6.09 17.39
CA TRP A 120 -1.70 -6.86 16.15
C TRP A 120 -0.68 -8.00 16.30
N PHE A 121 0.36 -7.78 17.10
CA PHE A 121 1.47 -8.70 17.30
C PHE A 121 1.40 -9.47 18.64
N ASP A 122 0.27 -9.44 19.35
CA ASP A 122 0.14 -10.02 20.69
C ASP A 122 -0.18 -11.52 20.69
N ASN A 123 -0.30 -12.13 19.50
CA ASN A 123 -0.52 -13.56 19.40
C ASN A 123 0.76 -14.34 19.72
N THR A 124 0.95 -14.67 20.99
CA THR A 124 2.10 -15.43 21.51
C THR A 124 2.12 -16.91 21.09
N ALA A 125 1.07 -17.40 20.42
CA ALA A 125 1.04 -18.78 19.93
C ALA A 125 1.81 -18.96 18.61
N ILE A 126 2.13 -17.86 17.91
CA ILE A 126 2.87 -17.88 16.64
C ILE A 126 4.37 -17.92 16.96
N ASP A 127 5.01 -19.06 16.69
CA ASP A 127 6.46 -19.21 16.81
C ASP A 127 7.23 -18.56 15.65
N ASP A 128 8.56 -18.54 15.71
CA ASP A 128 9.40 -17.87 14.70
C ASP A 128 9.36 -18.52 13.32
N GLU A 129 9.09 -19.82 13.24
CA GLU A 129 8.95 -20.54 11.96
C GLU A 129 7.61 -20.19 11.31
N GLU A 130 6.53 -20.18 12.11
CA GLU A 130 5.19 -19.84 11.66
C GLU A 130 5.10 -18.39 11.14
N LYS A 131 5.89 -17.45 11.70
CA LYS A 131 5.97 -16.07 11.19
C LYS A 131 6.36 -15.97 9.73
N ASN A 132 7.12 -16.93 9.22
CA ASN A 132 7.58 -16.98 7.84
C ASN A 132 6.76 -17.96 6.98
N PHE A 133 5.80 -18.65 7.58
CA PHE A 133 4.98 -19.62 6.87
C PHE A 133 3.89 -18.93 6.04
N GLU A 134 3.81 -19.27 4.75
CA GLU A 134 2.92 -18.63 3.79
C GLU A 134 1.89 -19.61 3.19
N PRO A 135 0.84 -19.99 3.95
CA PRO A 135 -0.26 -20.76 3.39
C PRO A 135 -1.01 -19.94 2.33
N ALA A 136 -1.79 -20.61 1.47
CA ALA A 136 -2.57 -19.96 0.41
C ALA A 136 -3.49 -18.82 0.92
N SER A 137 -3.96 -18.92 2.17
CA SER A 137 -4.77 -17.89 2.83
C SER A 137 -4.05 -16.54 3.02
N THR A 138 -2.72 -16.51 3.03
CA THR A 138 -1.93 -15.27 3.11
C THR A 138 -2.14 -14.38 1.89
N VAL A 139 -2.36 -14.98 0.71
CA VAL A 139 -2.61 -14.24 -0.53
C VAL A 139 -3.89 -13.41 -0.39
N SER A 140 -4.98 -14.02 0.07
CA SER A 140 -6.26 -13.32 0.23
C SER A 140 -6.16 -12.18 1.25
N LYS A 141 -5.42 -12.40 2.36
CA LYS A 141 -5.12 -11.33 3.34
C LYS A 141 -4.32 -10.18 2.71
N ARG A 142 -3.32 -10.47 1.87
CA ARG A 142 -2.55 -9.44 1.16
C ARG A 142 -3.41 -8.64 0.21
N CYS A 143 -4.24 -9.31 -0.58
CA CYS A 143 -5.18 -8.65 -1.48
C CYS A 143 -6.09 -7.69 -0.71
N GLU A 144 -6.69 -8.13 0.39
CA GLU A 144 -7.55 -7.27 1.22
C GLU A 144 -6.79 -6.03 1.73
N ARG A 145 -5.55 -6.19 2.19
CA ARG A 145 -4.75 -5.07 2.71
C ARG A 145 -4.30 -4.10 1.63
N ILE A 146 -3.89 -4.60 0.46
CA ILE A 146 -3.55 -3.76 -0.70
C ILE A 146 -4.79 -2.95 -1.14
N LEU A 147 -5.96 -3.59 -1.15
CA LEU A 147 -7.23 -2.94 -1.47
C LEU A 147 -7.62 -1.89 -0.41
N TRP A 148 -7.48 -2.20 0.88
CA TRP A 148 -7.72 -1.27 1.97
C TRP A 148 -6.80 -0.04 1.88
N LEU A 149 -5.51 -0.25 1.63
CA LEU A 149 -4.54 0.84 1.41
C LEU A 149 -4.93 1.70 0.21
N GLY A 150 -5.25 1.08 -0.92
CA GLY A 150 -5.71 1.78 -2.13
C GLY A 150 -6.98 2.61 -1.87
N TYR A 151 -7.96 2.04 -1.18
CA TYR A 151 -9.18 2.75 -0.79
C TYR A 151 -8.89 3.93 0.14
N SER A 152 -8.09 3.71 1.19
CA SER A 152 -7.68 4.74 2.15
C SER A 152 -6.97 5.91 1.45
N MET A 153 -6.05 5.62 0.51
CA MET A 153 -5.39 6.65 -0.32
C MET A 153 -6.39 7.37 -1.24
N ALA A 154 -7.33 6.66 -1.85
CA ALA A 154 -8.36 7.27 -2.70
C ALA A 154 -9.30 8.21 -1.92
N MET A 155 -9.56 7.93 -0.63
CA MET A 155 -10.38 8.80 0.23
C MET A 155 -9.71 10.14 0.53
N ARG A 156 -8.38 10.25 0.35
CA ARG A 156 -7.68 11.54 0.39
C ARG A 156 -7.99 12.43 -0.84
N LYS A 157 -8.71 11.91 -1.85
CA LYS A 157 -9.22 12.60 -3.07
C LYS A 157 -8.14 13.31 -3.90
N ARG A 158 -7.04 12.62 -4.19
CA ARG A 158 -5.88 13.19 -4.91
C ARG A 158 -5.67 12.57 -6.28
N ARG A 159 -4.66 11.72 -6.44
CA ARG A 159 -4.27 11.08 -7.70
C ARG A 159 -5.04 9.79 -7.98
N LEU A 160 -5.42 9.07 -6.93
CA LEU A 160 -6.26 7.89 -6.98
C LEU A 160 -7.69 8.26 -6.59
N HIS A 161 -8.66 7.72 -7.33
CA HIS A 161 -10.09 7.98 -7.15
C HIS A 161 -10.85 6.68 -6.98
N TRP A 162 -11.88 6.72 -6.14
CA TRP A 162 -12.83 5.64 -5.96
C TRP A 162 -14.21 6.10 -6.38
N ASP A 163 -14.80 5.43 -7.36
CA ASP A 163 -16.18 5.66 -7.77
C ASP A 163 -17.12 4.74 -6.98
N LYS A 164 -17.99 5.33 -6.16
CA LYS A 164 -18.94 4.59 -5.32
C LYS A 164 -20.03 3.89 -6.13
N ASN A 165 -20.38 4.39 -7.30
CA ASN A 165 -21.44 3.84 -8.14
C ASN A 165 -20.95 2.61 -8.90
N THR A 166 -19.79 2.72 -9.54
CA THR A 166 -19.20 1.63 -10.31
C THR A 166 -18.36 0.67 -9.47
N LYS A 167 -18.01 1.07 -8.23
CA LYS A 167 -17.10 0.35 -7.33
C LYS A 167 -15.73 0.08 -7.97
N GLN A 168 -15.19 1.09 -8.64
CA GLN A 168 -13.92 1.02 -9.36
C GLN A 168 -12.96 2.13 -8.97
N PHE A 169 -11.68 1.80 -9.07
CA PHE A 169 -10.58 2.74 -8.96
C PHE A 169 -10.26 3.37 -10.32
N SER A 170 -9.88 4.64 -10.31
CA SER A 170 -9.31 5.33 -11.46
C SER A 170 -8.20 6.28 -11.00
N ALA A 171 -7.35 6.71 -11.91
CA ALA A 171 -6.33 7.71 -11.64
C ALA A 171 -6.48 8.88 -12.62
N LYS A 172 -6.12 10.09 -12.16
CA LYS A 172 -5.93 11.22 -13.08
C LYS A 172 -4.55 11.08 -13.72
N SER A 173 -4.51 11.05 -15.05
CA SER A 173 -3.28 11.24 -15.80
C SER A 173 -2.64 12.56 -15.36
N ASN A 174 -1.31 12.58 -15.24
CA ASN A 174 -0.61 13.86 -15.28
C ASN A 174 -0.80 14.42 -16.69
N GLU A 175 -1.75 15.32 -16.89
CA GLU A 175 -1.64 16.25 -18.00
C GLU A 175 -0.32 16.99 -17.80
N SER A 176 0.67 16.66 -18.64
CA SER A 176 1.79 17.55 -18.91
C SER A 176 1.16 18.87 -19.33
N ASN A 177 1.26 19.90 -18.49
CA ASN A 177 1.12 21.27 -18.94
C ASN A 177 2.33 21.58 -19.83
N ASP A 178 2.34 21.02 -21.04
CA ASP A 178 3.03 21.61 -22.18
C ASP A 178 2.11 22.73 -22.69
N ASN A 179 2.09 23.84 -21.94
CA ASN A 179 1.52 25.09 -22.41
C ASN A 179 2.68 26.06 -22.70
N ASN A 180 3.06 26.03 -23.98
CA ASN A 180 3.56 27.12 -24.83
C ASN A 180 4.76 27.95 -24.36
#